data_AF-A0A946XSK9-F1
#
_entry.id   AF-A0A946XSK9-F1
#
_cell.length_a   1.000
_cell.length_b   1.000
_cell.length_c   1.000
_cell.angle_alpha   90.00
_cell.angle_beta   90.00
_cell.angle_gamma   90.00
#
_symmetry.space_group_name_H-M   'P 1'
#
loop_
_entity.id
_entity.type
_entity.pdbx_description
1 polymer ?
#
loop_
_entity_poly.entity_id
_entity_poly.type
_entity_poly.pdbx_seq_one_letter_code
_entity_poly.pdbx_strand_id
1 'polypeptide(L)'
;ATLKNYQVLLFYGPGGDFANKAEEDSLHDYVKNGGGLVGVHATDAFKKSDVYWRLLGGRFVTHRGGDFWIRIMDKVHPVTAPLGDFKIHDETYQTEYHPQFKLHSLFRMDRGEEQQSMGWVQEYGKGRVFNTTLGHDHKAWRNEHFQKMVLRGIYWAAKRELK
;
A
#
# COMPACT_ATOMS: atom_id res chain seq x y z
N ALA A 1 16.26 3.22 19.63
CA ALA A 1 15.35 2.89 18.51
C ALA A 1 15.77 3.68 17.27
N THR A 2 16.17 2.99 16.20
CA THR A 2 16.70 3.54 14.94
C THR A 2 15.60 4.11 14.03
N LEU A 3 14.37 3.61 14.15
CA LEU A 3 13.23 4.02 13.31
C LEU A 3 12.67 5.41 13.67
N LYS A 4 12.95 5.92 14.87
CA LYS A 4 12.41 7.21 15.37
C LYS A 4 12.82 8.42 14.53
N ASN A 5 13.87 8.29 13.72
CA ASN A 5 14.39 9.35 12.87
C ASN A 5 13.68 9.42 11.50
N TYR A 6 12.78 8.47 11.20
CA TYR A 6 12.08 8.37 9.92
C TYR A 6 10.58 8.65 10.09
N GLN A 7 10.03 9.54 9.26
CA GLN A 7 8.58 9.83 9.26
C GLN A 7 7.77 8.74 8.57
N VAL A 8 8.36 8.07 7.57
CA VAL A 8 7.74 6.99 6.81
C VAL A 8 8.76 5.88 6.57
N LEU A 9 8.33 4.63 6.69
CA LEU A 9 9.00 3.47 6.13
C LEU A 9 8.29 3.02 4.87
N LEU A 10 9.03 2.83 3.79
CA LEU A 10 8.50 2.38 2.50
C LEU A 10 9.06 0.99 2.19
N PHE A 11 8.16 0.03 1.96
CA PHE A 11 8.48 -1.30 1.47
C PHE A 11 8.12 -1.41 -0.01
N TYR A 12 9.11 -1.78 -0.82
CA TYR A 12 8.95 -2.03 -2.25
C TYR A 12 9.78 -3.27 -2.64
N GLY A 13 9.19 -4.44 -2.45
CA GLY A 13 9.84 -5.71 -2.78
C GLY A 13 9.34 -6.88 -1.92
N PRO A 14 9.34 -8.10 -2.48
CA PRO A 14 8.91 -9.30 -1.78
C PRO A 14 10.02 -9.90 -0.93
N GLY A 15 9.64 -10.90 -0.14
CA GLY A 15 10.56 -11.81 0.54
C GLY A 15 11.10 -11.27 1.87
N GLY A 16 12.02 -12.03 2.45
CA GLY A 16 12.55 -11.75 3.78
C GLY A 16 11.66 -12.25 4.91
N ASP A 17 12.29 -12.40 6.08
CA ASP A 17 11.68 -12.67 7.38
C ASP A 17 12.33 -11.72 8.39
N PHE A 18 11.62 -11.35 9.45
CA PHE A 18 12.24 -10.64 10.56
C PHE A 18 13.31 -11.55 11.17
N ALA A 19 14.49 -11.00 11.46
CA ALA A 19 15.57 -11.80 12.04
C ALA A 19 15.22 -12.28 13.46
N ASN A 20 14.37 -11.53 14.16
CA ASN A 20 13.86 -11.86 15.49
C ASN A 20 12.59 -11.06 15.81
N LYS A 21 11.92 -11.43 16.90
CA LYS A 21 10.68 -10.79 17.38
C LYS A 21 10.84 -9.30 17.69
N ALA A 22 12.03 -8.85 18.11
CA ALA A 22 12.25 -7.45 18.43
C ALA A 22 12.22 -6.54 17.19
N GLU A 23 12.57 -7.05 16.00
CA GLU A 23 12.41 -6.31 14.75
C GLU A 23 10.93 -6.15 14.35
N GLU A 24 10.15 -7.23 14.46
CA GLU A 24 8.71 -7.21 14.24
C GLU A 24 8.01 -6.23 15.20
N ASP A 25 8.36 -6.30 16.48
CA ASP A 25 7.84 -5.39 17.51
C ASP A 25 8.24 -3.94 17.27
N SER A 26 9.46 -3.70 16.79
CA SER A 26 9.93 -2.37 16.43
C SER A 26 9.10 -1.76 15.29
N LEU A 27 8.75 -2.54 14.26
CA LEU A 27 7.86 -2.08 13.18
C LEU A 27 6.45 -1.81 13.70
N HIS A 28 5.89 -2.75 14.46
CA HIS A 28 4.56 -2.60 15.06
C HIS A 28 4.47 -1.33 15.90
N ASP A 29 5.41 -1.14 16.84
CA ASP A 29 5.39 -0.01 17.75
C ASP A 29 5.69 1.30 17.03
N TYR A 30 6.53 1.28 16.00
CA TYR A 30 6.75 2.44 15.14
C TYR A 30 5.44 2.94 14.52
N VAL A 31 4.68 2.05 13.85
CA VAL A 31 3.41 2.44 13.23
C VAL A 31 2.38 2.81 14.30
N LYS A 32 2.19 1.97 15.32
CA LYS A 32 1.24 2.22 16.41
C LYS A 32 1.46 3.57 17.10
N ASN A 33 2.71 4.02 17.23
CA ASN A 33 3.06 5.29 17.88
C ASN A 33 3.10 6.50 16.94
N GLY A 34 2.77 6.35 15.66
CA GLY A 34 2.56 7.49 14.75
C GLY A 34 3.46 7.52 13.53
N GLY A 35 4.34 6.53 13.36
CA GLY A 35 5.10 6.34 12.13
C GLY A 35 4.20 6.04 10.95
N GLY A 36 4.57 6.52 9.77
CA GLY A 36 3.90 6.20 8.51
C GLY A 36 4.45 4.92 7.91
N LEU A 37 3.58 4.08 7.35
CA LEU A 37 3.99 2.89 6.60
C LEU A 37 3.45 2.99 5.17
N VAL A 38 4.32 2.76 4.20
CA VAL A 38 3.95 2.73 2.78
C VAL A 38 4.38 1.40 2.20
N GLY A 39 3.43 0.70 1.58
CA GLY A 39 3.72 -0.46 0.75
C GLY A 39 3.42 -0.14 -0.71
N VAL A 40 4.38 -0.41 -1.59
CA VAL A 40 4.22 -0.30 -3.04
C VAL A 40 4.66 -1.61 -3.66
N HIS A 41 3.75 -2.34 -4.29
CA HIS A 41 3.97 -3.62 -4.98
C HIS A 41 4.67 -4.72 -4.15
N ALA A 42 4.36 -5.98 -4.45
CA ALA A 42 5.04 -7.14 -3.87
C ALA A 42 5.20 -7.08 -2.34
N THR A 43 4.26 -6.43 -1.64
CA THR A 43 4.34 -6.18 -0.19
C THR A 43 3.91 -7.39 0.64
N ASP A 44 4.10 -8.58 0.07
CA ASP A 44 3.85 -9.89 0.66
C ASP A 44 5.14 -10.47 1.25
N ALA A 45 5.99 -9.58 1.76
CA ALA A 45 7.18 -9.89 2.53
C ALA A 45 6.79 -10.44 3.92
N PHE A 46 7.76 -11.02 4.63
CA PHE A 46 7.59 -11.45 6.02
C PHE A 46 6.35 -12.34 6.25
N LYS A 47 6.07 -13.30 5.36
CA LYS A 47 4.81 -14.08 5.35
C LYS A 47 4.48 -14.82 6.66
N LYS A 48 5.48 -15.03 7.52
CA LYS A 48 5.31 -15.64 8.85
C LYS A 48 4.80 -14.67 9.92
N SER A 49 4.75 -13.37 9.62
CA SER A 49 4.37 -12.29 10.53
C SER A 49 2.90 -11.92 10.34
N ASP A 50 2.07 -12.30 11.32
CA ASP A 50 0.68 -11.82 11.42
C ASP A 50 0.61 -10.30 11.58
N VAL A 51 1.59 -9.74 12.31
CA VAL A 51 1.73 -8.28 12.51
C VAL A 51 1.91 -7.56 11.17
N TYR A 52 2.84 -8.02 10.33
CA TYR A 52 3.11 -7.39 9.03
C TYR A 52 1.90 -7.48 8.11
N TRP A 53 1.27 -8.66 8.04
CA TRP A 53 0.03 -8.84 7.26
C TRP A 53 -1.09 -7.92 7.73
N ARG A 54 -1.27 -7.76 9.05
CA ARG A 54 -2.27 -6.86 9.62
C ARG A 54 -1.97 -5.39 9.37
N LEU A 55 -0.71 -4.98 9.41
CA LEU A 55 -0.31 -3.58 9.18
C LEU A 55 -0.54 -3.15 7.74
N LEU A 56 -0.16 -3.98 6.76
CA LEU A 56 -0.40 -3.69 5.35
C LEU A 56 -1.81 -4.08 4.87
N GLY A 57 -2.51 -4.89 5.66
CA GLY A 57 -3.92 -5.26 5.47
C GLY A 57 -4.17 -6.39 4.47
N GLY A 58 -3.28 -6.63 3.50
CA GLY A 58 -3.46 -7.62 2.45
C GLY A 58 -2.22 -8.45 2.16
N ARG A 59 -2.41 -9.70 1.75
CA ARG A 59 -1.38 -10.64 1.30
C ARG A 59 -1.63 -11.10 -0.12
N PHE A 60 -0.58 -11.41 -0.85
CA PHE A 60 -0.66 -11.82 -2.25
C PHE A 60 -1.23 -13.25 -2.38
N VAL A 61 -2.12 -13.43 -3.35
CA VAL A 61 -2.68 -14.74 -3.73
C VAL A 61 -2.23 -15.13 -5.13
N THR A 62 -2.50 -14.28 -6.12
CA THR A 62 -2.11 -14.50 -7.52
C THR A 62 -2.11 -13.19 -8.31
N HIS A 63 -1.61 -13.21 -9.54
CA HIS A 63 -1.57 -12.05 -10.43
C HIS A 63 -1.85 -12.39 -11.90
N ARG A 64 -2.14 -11.35 -12.67
CA ARG A 64 -2.09 -11.36 -14.14
C ARG A 64 -1.51 -10.03 -14.65
N GLY A 65 -0.78 -10.02 -15.76
CA GLY A 65 -0.24 -8.79 -16.34
C GLY A 65 -1.15 -8.17 -17.41
N GLY A 66 -0.93 -6.90 -17.72
CA GLY A 66 -1.45 -6.23 -18.91
C GLY A 66 -1.96 -4.81 -18.67
N ASP A 67 -2.73 -4.31 -19.64
CA ASP A 67 -3.35 -3.00 -19.58
C ASP A 67 -4.75 -3.07 -18.94
N PHE A 68 -5.04 -2.16 -18.02
CA PHE A 68 -6.34 -2.06 -17.37
C PHE A 68 -6.62 -0.64 -16.85
N TRP A 69 -7.88 -0.39 -16.52
CA TRP A 69 -8.28 0.87 -15.88
C TRP A 69 -8.08 0.80 -14.37
N ILE A 70 -7.63 1.90 -13.79
CA ILE A 70 -7.77 2.19 -12.36
C ILE A 70 -8.97 3.11 -12.18
N ARG A 71 -9.92 2.66 -11.36
CA ARG A 71 -11.12 3.40 -10.98
C ARG A 71 -10.94 3.98 -9.59
N ILE A 72 -11.06 5.29 -9.45
CA ILE A 72 -10.98 5.97 -8.16
C ILE A 72 -12.31 5.76 -7.40
N MET A 73 -12.23 5.05 -6.28
CA MET A 73 -13.38 4.66 -5.47
C MET A 73 -13.71 5.74 -4.44
N ASP A 74 -12.70 6.21 -3.72
CA ASP A 74 -12.84 7.31 -2.76
C ASP A 74 -12.30 8.60 -3.38
N LYS A 75 -13.22 9.42 -3.91
CA LYS A 75 -12.88 10.68 -4.60
C LYS A 75 -12.65 11.85 -3.64
N VAL A 76 -12.88 11.67 -2.34
CA VAL A 76 -12.72 12.74 -1.34
C VAL A 76 -11.50 12.50 -0.45
N HIS A 77 -10.99 11.26 -0.38
CA HIS A 77 -9.79 10.97 0.38
C HIS A 77 -8.60 11.77 -0.13
N PRO A 78 -7.76 12.36 0.75
CA PRO A 78 -6.74 13.32 0.30
C PRO A 78 -5.71 12.74 -0.68
N VAL A 79 -5.42 11.44 -0.60
CA VAL A 79 -4.52 10.74 -1.53
C VAL A 79 -5.07 10.77 -2.96
N THR A 80 -6.37 10.54 -3.13
CA THR A 80 -7.03 10.32 -4.43
C THR A 80 -7.87 11.49 -4.91
N ALA A 81 -8.15 12.49 -4.07
CA ALA A 81 -8.98 13.65 -4.40
C ALA A 81 -8.61 14.38 -5.71
N PRO A 82 -7.32 14.59 -6.05
CA PRO A 82 -6.96 15.26 -7.30
C PRO A 82 -6.80 14.28 -8.48
N LEU A 83 -7.11 12.99 -8.31
CA LEU A 83 -6.93 11.96 -9.33
C LEU A 83 -8.27 11.65 -9.99
N GLY A 84 -8.25 11.56 -11.31
CA GLY A 84 -9.30 10.89 -12.09
C GLY A 84 -8.94 9.43 -12.32
N ASP A 85 -9.87 8.69 -12.92
CA ASP A 85 -9.60 7.35 -13.45
C ASP A 85 -8.47 7.41 -14.49
N PHE A 86 -7.60 6.40 -14.51
CA PHE A 86 -6.47 6.35 -15.44
C PHE A 86 -6.20 4.94 -15.94
N LYS A 87 -5.60 4.80 -17.13
CA LYS A 87 -5.10 3.53 -17.61
C LYS A 87 -3.68 3.30 -17.14
N ILE A 88 -3.33 2.05 -16.88
CA ILE A 88 -1.96 1.64 -16.53
C ILE A 88 -1.65 0.27 -17.17
N HIS A 89 -0.37 0.06 -17.48
CA HIS A 89 0.19 -1.24 -17.80
C HIS A 89 0.94 -1.74 -16.56
N ASP A 90 0.45 -2.82 -15.95
CA ASP A 90 0.99 -3.35 -14.69
C ASP A 90 0.52 -4.79 -14.45
N GLU A 91 0.74 -5.30 -13.25
CA GLU A 91 0.12 -6.53 -12.74
C GLU A 91 -1.14 -6.23 -11.92
N THR A 92 -2.19 -7.02 -12.16
CA THR A 92 -3.36 -7.10 -11.29
C THR A 92 -3.09 -8.11 -10.19
N TYR A 93 -3.44 -7.79 -8.94
CA TYR A 93 -3.29 -8.71 -7.81
C TYR A 93 -4.65 -9.20 -7.33
N GLN A 94 -4.71 -10.49 -7.04
CA GLN A 94 -5.65 -11.02 -6.06
C GLN A 94 -5.01 -10.98 -4.68
N THR A 95 -5.72 -10.35 -3.75
CA THR A 95 -5.32 -10.09 -2.39
C THR A 95 -6.27 -10.74 -1.41
N GLU A 96 -5.72 -11.46 -0.45
CA GLU A 96 -6.43 -11.90 0.72
C GLU A 96 -6.19 -10.92 1.87
N TYR A 97 -7.26 -10.44 2.48
CA TYR A 97 -7.18 -9.45 3.54
C TYR A 97 -7.05 -10.11 4.91
N HIS A 98 -6.29 -9.49 5.79
CA HIS A 98 -6.19 -9.93 7.18
C HIS A 98 -7.60 -9.87 7.84
N PRO A 99 -8.03 -10.89 8.62
CA PRO A 99 -9.39 -10.93 9.17
C PRO A 99 -9.78 -9.75 10.06
N GLN A 100 -8.79 -9.13 10.72
CA GLN A 100 -8.98 -7.94 11.56
C GLN A 100 -8.75 -6.61 10.82
N PHE A 101 -8.46 -6.65 9.51
CA PHE A 101 -8.30 -5.48 8.67
C PHE A 101 -9.64 -5.13 8.02
N LYS A 102 -10.07 -3.87 8.18
CA LYS A 102 -11.24 -3.34 7.49
C LYS A 102 -10.77 -2.56 6.26
N LEU A 103 -11.07 -3.09 5.08
CA LEU A 103 -10.67 -2.49 3.81
C LEU A 103 -11.31 -1.10 3.62
N HIS A 104 -10.47 -0.06 3.59
CA HIS A 104 -10.79 1.24 3.01
C HIS A 104 -10.09 1.37 1.67
N SER A 105 -10.74 0.86 0.62
CA SER A 105 -10.22 0.92 -0.74
C SER A 105 -10.28 2.35 -1.28
N LEU A 106 -9.15 2.83 -1.80
CA LEU A 106 -9.06 4.13 -2.47
C LEU A 106 -9.33 4.01 -3.97
N PHE A 107 -8.86 2.92 -4.57
CA PHE A 107 -8.99 2.65 -5.99
C PHE A 107 -8.94 1.15 -6.28
N ARG A 108 -9.52 0.75 -7.41
CA ARG A 108 -9.60 -0.64 -7.87
C ARG A 108 -9.19 -0.76 -9.33
N MET A 109 -8.77 -1.95 -9.73
CA MET A 109 -8.68 -2.28 -11.14
C MET A 109 -10.07 -2.44 -11.75
N ASP A 110 -10.15 -2.26 -13.06
CA ASP A 110 -11.29 -2.59 -13.90
C ASP A 110 -10.74 -3.26 -15.17
N ARG A 111 -10.85 -4.60 -15.19
CA ARG A 111 -10.54 -5.46 -16.33
C ARG A 111 -11.72 -6.41 -16.59
N GLY A 112 -12.91 -5.83 -16.75
CA GLY A 112 -14.14 -6.58 -16.96
C GLY A 112 -14.71 -7.11 -15.65
N GLU A 113 -14.80 -8.43 -15.51
CA GLU A 113 -15.28 -9.09 -14.28
C GLU A 113 -14.28 -8.97 -13.12
N GLU A 114 -13.02 -8.69 -13.42
CA GLU A 114 -11.99 -8.45 -12.42
C GLU A 114 -12.01 -6.99 -11.94
N GLN A 115 -12.52 -6.76 -10.73
CA GLN A 115 -12.69 -5.42 -10.14
C GLN A 115 -12.10 -5.27 -8.73
N GLN A 116 -10.94 -5.88 -8.50
CA GLN A 116 -10.29 -5.92 -7.19
C GLN A 116 -9.69 -4.57 -6.78
N SER A 117 -9.77 -4.24 -5.49
CA SER A 117 -9.04 -3.11 -4.90
C SER A 117 -7.54 -3.26 -5.16
N MET A 118 -6.91 -2.18 -5.63
CA MET A 118 -5.48 -2.12 -5.94
C MET A 118 -4.71 -1.19 -5.01
N GLY A 119 -5.40 -0.42 -4.17
CA GLY A 119 -4.78 0.30 -3.08
C GLY A 119 -5.77 0.80 -2.05
N TRP A 120 -5.29 0.90 -0.83
CA TRP A 120 -6.09 1.16 0.36
C TRP A 120 -5.28 1.87 1.43
N VAL A 121 -6.00 2.32 2.45
CA VAL A 121 -5.42 2.97 3.62
C VAL A 121 -5.89 2.33 4.91
N GLN A 122 -5.11 2.55 5.96
CA GLN A 122 -5.44 2.17 7.32
C GLN A 122 -4.90 3.20 8.29
N GLU A 123 -5.68 3.54 9.32
CA GLU A 123 -5.15 4.14 10.54
C GLU A 123 -4.91 3.01 11.56
N TYR A 124 -3.69 2.91 12.07
CA TYR A 124 -3.28 1.86 13.02
C TYR A 124 -2.65 2.50 14.25
N GLY A 125 -3.36 2.48 15.38
CA GLY A 125 -2.98 3.28 16.55
C GLY A 125 -2.95 4.76 16.17
N LYS A 126 -1.78 5.39 16.27
CA LYS A 126 -1.55 6.77 15.81
C LYS A 126 -0.97 6.84 14.39
N GLY A 127 -0.59 5.71 13.78
CA GLY A 127 0.05 5.65 12.47
C GLY A 127 -0.93 5.67 11.31
N ARG A 128 -0.39 5.90 10.12
CA ARG A 128 -1.11 5.87 8.86
C ARG A 128 -0.39 4.96 7.88
N VAL A 129 -1.12 4.01 7.33
CA VAL A 129 -0.62 3.03 6.37
C VAL A 129 -1.29 3.24 5.02
N PHE A 130 -0.49 3.41 3.97
CA PHE A 130 -0.95 3.38 2.59
C PHE A 130 -0.34 2.15 1.90
N ASN A 131 -1.17 1.34 1.25
CA ASN A 131 -0.68 0.19 0.49
C ASN A 131 -1.25 0.20 -0.91
N THR A 132 -0.41 -0.12 -1.90
CA THR A 132 -0.82 -0.33 -3.29
C THR A 132 -0.17 -1.59 -3.84
N THR A 133 -0.93 -2.39 -4.58
CA THR A 133 -0.43 -3.59 -5.27
C THR A 133 0.21 -3.25 -6.62
N LEU A 134 -0.07 -2.07 -7.16
CA LEU A 134 0.57 -1.52 -8.35
C LEU A 134 2.05 -1.20 -8.13
N GLY A 135 2.82 -1.20 -9.21
CA GLY A 135 4.23 -0.81 -9.25
C GLY A 135 5.18 -1.94 -9.63
N HIS A 136 4.77 -2.89 -10.48
CA HIS A 136 5.62 -4.05 -10.82
C HIS A 136 6.97 -3.64 -11.42
N ASP A 137 6.94 -2.74 -12.40
CA ASP A 137 8.14 -2.37 -13.16
C ASP A 137 8.16 -0.90 -13.60
N HIS A 138 9.20 -0.58 -14.38
CA HIS A 138 9.41 0.75 -14.94
C HIS A 138 8.25 1.27 -15.83
N LYS A 139 7.39 0.40 -16.39
CA LYS A 139 6.24 0.85 -17.19
C LYS A 139 5.16 1.45 -16.29
N ALA A 140 4.86 0.80 -15.17
CA ALA A 140 3.96 1.35 -14.15
C ALA A 140 4.52 2.68 -13.62
N TRP A 141 5.82 2.73 -13.29
CA TRP A 141 6.47 3.94 -12.79
C TRP A 141 6.58 5.09 -13.79
N ARG A 142 6.38 4.87 -15.10
CA ARG A 142 6.29 5.97 -16.08
C ARG A 142 4.92 6.65 -16.10
N ASN A 143 3.92 6.10 -15.42
CA ASN A 143 2.59 6.67 -15.36
C ASN A 143 2.53 7.81 -14.33
N GLU A 144 2.26 9.04 -14.77
CA GLU A 144 2.21 10.22 -13.90
C GLU A 144 1.12 10.17 -12.84
N HIS A 145 -0.04 9.56 -13.15
CA HIS A 145 -1.10 9.36 -12.16
C HIS A 145 -0.63 8.42 -11.05
N PHE A 146 0.06 7.33 -11.40
CA PHE A 146 0.64 6.41 -10.43
C PHE A 146 1.72 7.08 -9.57
N GLN A 147 2.65 7.82 -10.18
CA GLN A 147 3.68 8.57 -9.44
C GLN A 147 3.04 9.54 -8.45
N LYS A 148 2.05 10.33 -8.89
CA LYS A 148 1.32 11.28 -8.05
C LYS A 148 0.59 10.58 -6.92
N MET A 149 -0.02 9.44 -7.18
CA MET A 149 -0.72 8.65 -6.17
C MET A 149 0.24 8.13 -5.08
N VAL A 150 1.37 7.54 -5.46
CA VAL A 150 2.38 7.06 -4.51
C VAL A 150 2.94 8.22 -3.69
N LEU A 151 3.30 9.33 -4.33
CA LEU A 151 3.79 10.52 -3.65
C LEU A 151 2.78 11.00 -2.60
N ARG A 152 1.50 11.12 -2.97
CA ARG A 152 0.45 11.54 -2.05
C ARG A 152 0.20 10.53 -0.93
N GLY A 153 0.30 9.24 -1.22
CA GLY A 153 0.28 8.17 -0.22
C GLY A 153 1.39 8.34 0.84
N ILE A 154 2.62 8.64 0.40
CA ILE A 154 3.75 8.93 1.29
C ILE A 154 3.48 10.17 2.14
N TYR A 155 3.02 11.27 1.55
CA TYR A 155 2.74 12.50 2.30
C TYR A 155 1.59 12.31 3.30
N TRP A 156 0.54 11.60 2.91
CA TRP A 156 -0.59 11.27 3.79
C TRP A 156 -0.15 10.41 4.98
N ALA A 157 0.66 9.37 4.72
CA ALA A 157 1.24 8.51 5.75
C ALA A 157 2.16 9.28 6.71
N ALA A 158 2.93 10.24 6.17
CA ALA A 158 3.79 11.15 6.93
C ALA A 158 3.01 12.22 7.73
N LYS A 159 1.70 12.34 7.56
CA LYS A 159 0.86 13.44 8.08
C LYS A 159 1.37 14.82 7.67
N ARG A 160 1.85 14.94 6.43
CA ARG A 160 2.34 16.19 5.86
C ARG A 160 1.33 16.79 4.91
N GLU A 161 1.48 18.09 4.66
CA GLU A 161 0.76 18.79 3.61
C GLU A 161 1.04 18.13 2.25
N LEU A 162 -0.03 17.78 1.54
CA LEU A 162 0.06 16.98 0.32
C LEU A 162 0.62 17.80 -0.84
N LYS A 163 1.54 17.18 -1.58
CA LYS A 163 2.03 17.70 -2.87
C LYS A 163 1.34 17.06 -4.06
#